data_AF-A0A5N6J3P3-F1
#
_entry.id   AF-A0A5N6J3P3-F1
#
_cell.length_a   1.000
_cell.length_b   1.000
_cell.length_c   1.000
_cell.angle_alpha   90.00
_cell.angle_beta   90.00
_cell.angle_gamma   90.00
#
_symmetry.space_group_name_H-M   'P 1'
#
loop_
_entity.id
_entity.type
_entity.pdbx_description
1 polymer ?
#
loop_
_entity_poly.entity_id
_entity_poly.type
_entity_poly.pdbx_seq_one_letter_code
_entity_poly.pdbx_strand_id
1 'polypeptide(L)'
;MLTSVQPRPDVLGPRASLTAFQKGELFTLSRDEQKPVHALPLRQRLPAKAWDTHMHVVEPHRFPVDASAVYQPSTHTIEEALAFESSLGIENIVLVQPSIYGYDNSCLLEALRRIGPSRGRGVVVIDPMNIDTQTLSRWHSLGVRGVRVNLRSVGKVMDQDELAQTLLQHAEIVRPFGWAIQVYVPLEMIPLLEPIVPQLGVKLCIDHFGGPDLLSTNWTDGASFDPYSLPGFSSLVSLLRAGNTYVKISAPYRLSKDHEMRDIEMMARELLREAPNRVLFATDWPHTRFWGTDIAPFTELCLRVCGNDPVLTERVFRRNAEELLDAQTMD
;
A
#
# COMPACT_ATOMS: atom_id res chain seq x y z
N MET A 1 19.35 55.66 -15.86
CA MET A 1 18.31 56.36 -16.65
C MET A 1 16.97 56.06 -16.00
N LEU A 2 16.37 57.06 -15.38
CA LEU A 2 15.04 57.08 -14.78
C LEU A 2 14.02 57.53 -15.83
N THR A 3 12.89 56.84 -15.97
CA THR A 3 11.65 57.37 -16.57
C THR A 3 10.49 56.52 -16.02
N SER A 4 9.82 56.92 -14.94
CA SER A 4 8.71 57.90 -14.84
C SER A 4 7.39 57.40 -15.43
N VAL A 5 6.52 56.95 -14.52
CA VAL A 5 5.07 56.75 -14.67
C VAL A 5 4.37 58.10 -14.79
N GLN A 6 3.34 58.24 -15.64
CA GLN A 6 2.07 58.92 -15.29
C GLN A 6 0.91 58.57 -16.25
N PRO A 7 -0.36 58.56 -15.77
CA PRO A 7 -1.56 58.05 -16.47
C PRO A 7 -2.52 59.17 -16.95
N ARG A 8 -3.50 58.83 -17.79
CA ARG A 8 -4.64 59.68 -18.23
C ARG A 8 -5.85 58.81 -18.68
N PRO A 9 -7.09 59.32 -18.78
CA PRO A 9 -7.99 59.70 -17.68
C PRO A 9 -9.41 59.07 -17.81
N ASP A 10 -10.22 59.24 -16.77
CA ASP A 10 -11.63 58.87 -16.68
C ASP A 10 -12.54 59.54 -17.72
N VAL A 11 -13.58 58.82 -18.15
CA VAL A 11 -14.80 59.36 -18.77
C VAL A 11 -16.03 58.82 -18.02
N LEU A 12 -16.81 59.74 -17.47
CA LEU A 12 -18.03 59.53 -16.70
C LEU A 12 -19.29 59.61 -17.56
N GLY A 13 -20.26 58.73 -17.28
CA GLY A 13 -21.71 59.02 -17.30
C GLY A 13 -22.60 57.95 -17.98
N PRO A 14 -23.91 57.83 -17.66
CA PRO A 14 -24.68 58.43 -16.55
C PRO A 14 -25.38 57.41 -15.62
N ARG A 15 -25.82 57.93 -14.46
CA ARG A 15 -26.66 57.28 -13.44
C ARG A 15 -28.09 56.99 -13.94
N ALA A 16 -28.64 55.85 -13.54
CA ALA A 16 -30.07 55.60 -13.35
C ALA A 16 -30.22 54.54 -12.23
N SER A 17 -30.52 54.97 -11.00
CA SER A 17 -31.84 54.97 -10.34
C SER A 17 -32.21 53.64 -9.68
N LEU A 18 -32.06 53.62 -8.35
CA LEU A 18 -32.61 52.64 -7.42
C LEU A 18 -34.14 52.63 -7.49
N THR A 19 -34.73 51.45 -7.69
CA THR A 19 -36.11 51.15 -7.27
C THR A 19 -36.10 49.84 -6.50
N ALA A 20 -36.71 49.89 -5.33
CA ALA A 20 -36.89 48.79 -4.39
C ALA A 20 -38.19 48.02 -4.67
N PHE A 21 -38.30 46.84 -4.04
CA PHE A 21 -39.43 45.88 -4.01
C PHE A 21 -39.51 44.94 -5.23
N GLN A 22 -39.55 43.61 -5.10
CA GLN A 22 -40.47 42.80 -4.30
C GLN A 22 -39.92 41.39 -4.01
N LYS A 23 -40.49 40.77 -2.97
CA LYS A 23 -40.26 39.39 -2.51
C LYS A 23 -40.72 38.34 -3.54
N GLY A 24 -39.93 37.26 -3.62
CA GLY A 24 -40.43 35.89 -3.69
C GLY A 24 -40.76 35.33 -5.07
N GLU A 25 -39.80 34.66 -5.69
CA GLU A 25 -40.06 33.49 -6.53
C GLU A 25 -39.04 32.41 -6.21
N LEU A 26 -39.58 31.31 -5.67
CA LEU A 26 -38.87 30.08 -5.39
C LEU A 26 -38.59 29.40 -6.73
N PHE A 27 -37.36 29.51 -7.23
CA PHE A 27 -36.92 28.69 -8.37
C PHE A 27 -36.87 27.23 -7.90
N THR A 28 -37.96 26.50 -8.15
CA THR A 28 -37.97 25.05 -8.12
C THR A 28 -37.04 24.56 -9.23
N LEU A 29 -35.79 24.26 -8.87
CA LEU A 29 -34.93 23.43 -9.70
C LEU A 29 -35.60 22.07 -9.80
N SER A 30 -36.10 21.79 -11.00
CA SER A 30 -36.61 20.48 -11.39
C SER A 30 -35.55 19.44 -11.03
N ARG A 31 -35.96 18.42 -10.27
CA ARG A 31 -35.18 17.20 -10.08
C ARG A 31 -35.08 16.51 -11.44
N ASP A 32 -34.04 16.85 -12.19
CA ASP A 32 -33.59 16.00 -13.28
C ASP A 32 -33.17 14.67 -12.64
N GLU A 33 -33.98 13.64 -12.87
CA GLU A 33 -33.67 12.27 -12.51
C GLU A 33 -32.39 11.87 -13.26
N GLN A 34 -31.25 12.06 -12.60
CA GLN A 34 -29.99 11.46 -13.03
C GLN A 34 -30.18 9.95 -13.00
N LYS A 35 -30.41 9.37 -14.19
CA LYS A 35 -30.30 7.93 -14.41
C LYS A 35 -28.97 7.45 -13.80
N PRO A 36 -28.95 6.34 -13.05
CA PRO A 36 -27.71 5.83 -12.51
C PRO A 36 -26.81 5.47 -13.69
N VAL A 37 -25.73 6.23 -13.87
CA VAL A 37 -24.62 5.79 -14.71
C VAL A 37 -24.13 4.52 -14.03
N HIS A 38 -24.41 3.36 -14.61
CA HIS A 38 -23.85 2.10 -14.10
C HIS A 38 -22.34 2.26 -14.07
N ALA A 39 -21.78 2.39 -12.88
CA ALA A 39 -20.33 2.41 -12.70
C ALA A 39 -19.78 1.13 -13.35
N LEU A 40 -18.71 1.27 -14.12
CA LEU A 40 -18.02 0.13 -14.71
C LEU A 40 -17.71 -0.90 -13.60
N PRO A 41 -17.77 -2.22 -13.89
CA PRO A 41 -17.34 -3.24 -12.94
C PRO A 41 -15.94 -2.93 -12.41
N LEU A 42 -15.65 -3.27 -11.14
CA LEU A 42 -14.37 -3.01 -10.47
C LEU A 42 -13.15 -3.36 -11.35
N ARG A 43 -13.18 -4.54 -11.98
CA ARG A 43 -12.12 -5.04 -12.87
C ARG A 43 -11.82 -4.18 -14.10
N GLN A 44 -12.74 -3.29 -14.49
CA GLN A 44 -12.60 -2.37 -15.63
C GLN A 44 -12.19 -0.96 -15.19
N ARG A 45 -12.11 -0.71 -13.88
CA ARG A 45 -11.77 0.60 -13.30
C ARG A 45 -10.34 0.65 -12.77
N LEU A 46 -9.71 -0.51 -12.53
CA LEU A 46 -8.28 -0.54 -12.21
C LEU A 46 -7.45 -0.19 -13.44
N PRO A 47 -6.31 0.51 -13.26
CA PRO A 47 -5.35 0.75 -14.32
C PRO A 47 -4.87 -0.54 -14.98
N ALA A 48 -4.59 -0.49 -16.28
CA ALA A 48 -3.89 -1.56 -16.97
C ALA A 48 -2.52 -1.80 -16.31
N LYS A 49 -2.06 -3.06 -16.30
CA LYS A 49 -0.81 -3.48 -15.66
C LYS A 49 -0.77 -3.14 -14.15
N ALA A 50 -1.92 -3.07 -13.47
CA ALA A 50 -1.96 -2.91 -12.02
C ALA A 50 -1.20 -4.02 -11.30
N TRP A 51 -0.69 -3.70 -10.10
CA TRP A 51 0.05 -4.57 -9.21
C TRP A 51 -0.74 -4.84 -7.93
N ASP A 52 -0.87 -6.10 -7.56
CA ASP A 52 -1.06 -6.47 -6.16
C ASP A 52 0.29 -6.65 -5.49
N THR A 53 0.60 -5.79 -4.52
CA THR A 53 1.92 -5.77 -3.89
C THR A 53 2.07 -6.69 -2.68
N HIS A 54 1.05 -7.47 -2.29
CA HIS A 54 1.18 -8.42 -1.18
C HIS A 54 0.24 -9.61 -1.35
N MET A 55 0.78 -10.72 -1.82
CA MET A 55 0.08 -12.00 -1.85
C MET A 55 0.95 -13.13 -1.30
N HIS A 56 0.33 -14.22 -0.86
CA HIS A 56 1.02 -15.43 -0.46
C HIS A 56 0.54 -16.62 -1.29
N VAL A 57 1.44 -17.53 -1.62
CA VAL A 57 1.10 -18.88 -2.10
C VAL A 57 1.47 -19.89 -1.02
N VAL A 58 0.65 -20.90 -0.86
CA VAL A 58 0.73 -21.84 0.26
C VAL A 58 0.35 -23.23 -0.22
N GLU A 59 1.29 -24.18 -0.22
CA GLU A 59 1.05 -25.58 -0.62
C GLU A 59 1.69 -26.55 0.39
N PRO A 60 1.12 -26.69 1.60
CA PRO A 60 1.75 -27.38 2.74
C PRO A 60 1.90 -28.89 2.55
N HIS A 61 1.24 -29.48 1.54
CA HIS A 61 1.43 -30.88 1.18
C HIS A 61 2.67 -31.11 0.29
N ARG A 62 3.20 -30.05 -0.33
CA ARG A 62 4.34 -30.10 -1.25
C ARG A 62 5.60 -29.48 -0.65
N PHE A 63 5.44 -28.48 0.21
CA PHE A 63 6.53 -27.77 0.86
C PHE A 63 6.39 -27.88 2.39
N PRO A 64 7.48 -28.17 3.11
CA PRO A 64 7.44 -28.39 4.55
C PRO A 64 7.05 -27.09 5.28
N VAL A 65 6.04 -27.19 6.15
CA VAL A 65 5.72 -26.11 7.09
C VAL A 65 6.81 -26.06 8.16
N ASP A 66 7.28 -24.86 8.48
CA ASP A 66 8.30 -24.62 9.49
C ASP A 66 7.78 -25.06 10.87
N ALA A 67 8.65 -25.65 11.69
CA ALA A 67 8.28 -26.15 13.01
C ALA A 67 7.81 -25.04 13.98
N SER A 68 8.20 -23.78 13.73
CA SER A 68 7.78 -22.60 14.50
C SER A 68 6.49 -21.94 13.97
N ALA A 69 5.87 -22.51 12.93
CA ALA A 69 4.64 -21.96 12.36
C ALA A 69 3.53 -21.86 13.41
N VAL A 70 2.97 -20.65 13.56
CA VAL A 70 1.95 -20.35 14.59
C VAL A 70 0.53 -20.78 14.20
N TYR A 71 0.36 -21.38 13.02
CA TYR A 71 -0.91 -21.95 12.55
C TYR A 71 -0.66 -22.98 11.45
N GLN A 72 -1.62 -23.90 11.28
CA GLN A 72 -1.64 -24.84 10.16
C GLN A 72 -2.35 -24.20 8.96
N PRO A 73 -1.66 -24.02 7.82
CA PRO A 73 -2.28 -23.43 6.64
C PRO A 73 -3.11 -24.43 5.82
N SER A 74 -4.10 -23.90 5.08
CA SER A 74 -4.73 -24.54 3.92
C SER A 74 -3.95 -24.28 2.63
N THR A 75 -4.21 -25.08 1.61
CA THR A 75 -3.61 -24.90 0.27
C THR A 75 -4.23 -23.70 -0.45
N HIS A 76 -3.38 -22.88 -1.05
CA HIS A 76 -3.65 -21.69 -1.84
C HIS A 76 -2.58 -21.59 -2.94
N THR A 77 -2.90 -22.12 -4.12
CA THR A 77 -1.99 -22.29 -5.25
C THR A 77 -1.79 -20.99 -6.03
N ILE A 78 -0.76 -20.96 -6.87
CA ILE A 78 -0.56 -19.84 -7.78
C ILE A 78 -1.68 -19.73 -8.83
N GLU A 79 -2.28 -20.84 -9.25
CA GLU A 79 -3.43 -20.83 -10.16
C GLU A 79 -4.64 -20.12 -9.55
N GLU A 80 -4.93 -20.40 -8.28
CA GLU A 80 -6.00 -19.73 -7.54
C GLU A 80 -5.71 -18.25 -7.36
N ALA A 81 -4.47 -17.89 -7.05
CA ALA A 81 -4.04 -16.49 -6.97
C ALA A 81 -4.26 -15.77 -8.32
N LEU A 82 -3.82 -16.36 -9.43
CA LEU A 82 -3.98 -15.76 -10.77
C LEU A 82 -5.46 -15.64 -11.18
N ALA A 83 -6.29 -16.62 -10.84
CA ALA A 83 -7.73 -16.56 -11.07
C ALA A 83 -8.39 -15.45 -10.24
N PHE A 84 -7.98 -15.30 -8.99
CA PHE A 84 -8.43 -14.23 -8.09
C PHE A 84 -8.05 -12.84 -8.63
N GLU A 85 -6.79 -12.62 -8.99
CA GLU A 85 -6.31 -11.34 -9.56
C GLU A 85 -7.02 -11.01 -10.87
N SER A 86 -7.23 -12.01 -11.74
CA SER A 86 -7.99 -11.83 -12.97
C SER A 86 -9.44 -11.42 -12.73
N SER A 87 -10.04 -11.81 -11.59
CA SER A 87 -11.39 -11.37 -11.21
C SER A 87 -11.46 -9.90 -10.81
N LEU A 88 -10.35 -9.37 -10.28
CA LEU A 88 -10.17 -7.96 -9.91
C LEU A 88 -9.62 -7.10 -11.05
N GLY A 89 -9.14 -7.70 -12.14
CA GLY A 89 -8.51 -6.98 -13.26
C GLY A 89 -7.06 -6.58 -12.99
N ILE A 90 -6.38 -7.25 -12.06
CA ILE A 90 -4.97 -7.02 -11.73
C ILE A 90 -4.10 -8.00 -12.52
N GLU A 91 -2.99 -7.50 -13.07
CA GLU A 91 -2.16 -8.26 -14.00
C GLU A 91 -0.83 -8.71 -13.42
N ASN A 92 -0.28 -7.95 -12.47
CA ASN A 92 1.04 -8.15 -11.90
C ASN A 92 0.93 -8.43 -10.39
N ILE A 93 1.81 -9.29 -9.89
CA ILE A 93 1.74 -9.74 -8.49
C ILE A 93 3.10 -9.73 -7.81
N VAL A 94 3.07 -9.42 -6.52
CA VAL A 94 4.20 -9.57 -5.62
C VAL A 94 3.90 -10.70 -4.64
N LEU A 95 4.61 -11.81 -4.81
CA LEU A 95 4.57 -12.91 -3.87
C LEU A 95 5.49 -12.59 -2.69
N VAL A 96 4.93 -12.62 -1.49
CA VAL A 96 5.62 -12.40 -0.23
C VAL A 96 5.70 -13.72 0.52
N GLN A 97 6.87 -14.07 1.02
CA GLN A 97 7.07 -15.28 1.80
C GLN A 97 6.22 -15.23 3.09
N PRO A 98 5.29 -16.17 3.30
CA PRO A 98 4.53 -16.23 4.54
C PRO A 98 5.36 -16.88 5.65
N SER A 99 5.13 -16.47 6.90
CA SER A 99 5.96 -16.91 8.04
C SER A 99 5.89 -18.41 8.33
N ILE A 100 4.86 -19.11 7.83
CA ILE A 100 4.67 -20.56 7.99
C ILE A 100 5.76 -21.41 7.35
N TYR A 101 6.54 -20.86 6.42
CA TYR A 101 7.61 -21.57 5.72
C TYR A 101 9.01 -21.14 6.20
N GLY A 102 9.09 -20.22 7.17
CA GLY A 102 10.37 -19.71 7.65
C GLY A 102 11.26 -19.22 6.50
N TYR A 103 12.48 -19.75 6.45
CA TYR A 103 13.48 -19.44 5.42
C TYR A 103 13.36 -20.31 4.14
N ASP A 104 12.46 -21.29 4.11
CA ASP A 104 12.24 -22.10 2.90
C ASP A 104 11.34 -21.35 1.92
N ASN A 105 11.97 -20.64 0.98
CA ASN A 105 11.27 -19.86 -0.04
C ASN A 105 10.84 -20.71 -1.26
N SER A 106 10.95 -22.03 -1.22
CA SER A 106 10.78 -22.89 -2.41
C SER A 106 9.39 -22.76 -3.05
N CYS A 107 8.33 -22.68 -2.25
CA CYS A 107 6.95 -22.50 -2.74
C CYS A 107 6.81 -21.19 -3.54
N LEU A 108 7.28 -20.07 -2.96
CA LEU A 108 7.28 -18.76 -3.60
C LEU A 108 8.12 -18.75 -4.88
N LEU A 109 9.32 -19.32 -4.84
CA LEU A 109 10.24 -19.35 -5.97
C LEU A 109 9.72 -20.20 -7.13
N GLU A 110 9.03 -21.30 -6.84
CA GLU A 110 8.36 -22.09 -7.87
C GLU A 110 7.21 -21.32 -8.53
N ALA A 111 6.38 -20.65 -7.73
CA ALA A 111 5.32 -19.80 -8.26
C ALA A 111 5.89 -18.67 -9.14
N LEU A 112 7.00 -18.03 -8.75
CA LEU A 112 7.67 -17.02 -9.58
C LEU A 112 8.16 -17.56 -10.92
N ARG A 113 8.69 -18.79 -10.97
CA ARG A 113 9.09 -19.41 -12.25
C ARG A 113 7.92 -19.53 -13.22
N ARG A 114 6.72 -19.76 -12.70
CA ARG A 114 5.51 -19.94 -13.51
C ARG A 114 4.94 -18.62 -14.02
N ILE A 115 5.01 -17.56 -13.21
CA ILE A 115 4.53 -16.22 -13.58
C ILE A 115 5.52 -15.53 -14.53
N GLY A 116 6.81 -15.70 -14.26
CA GLY A 116 7.90 -15.02 -14.96
C GLY A 116 8.14 -13.58 -14.46
N PRO A 117 9.36 -13.06 -14.64
CA PRO A 117 9.78 -11.75 -14.11
C PRO A 117 9.19 -10.56 -14.88
N SER A 118 8.37 -10.77 -15.91
CA SER A 118 7.62 -9.66 -16.55
C SER A 118 6.40 -9.25 -15.74
N ARG A 119 5.81 -10.17 -14.96
CA ARG A 119 4.57 -9.97 -14.19
C ARG A 119 4.66 -10.34 -12.72
N GLY A 120 5.70 -11.07 -12.32
CA GLY A 120 5.92 -11.53 -10.96
C GLY A 120 7.10 -10.82 -10.30
N ARG A 121 6.93 -10.48 -9.02
CA ARG A 121 8.00 -10.08 -8.11
C ARG A 121 7.94 -10.87 -6.83
N GLY A 122 9.11 -11.06 -6.20
CA GLY A 122 9.24 -11.81 -4.95
C GLY A 122 9.79 -10.98 -3.80
N VAL A 123 9.25 -11.19 -2.61
CA VAL A 123 9.85 -10.78 -1.34
C VAL A 123 10.07 -12.03 -0.49
N VAL A 124 11.34 -12.41 -0.34
CA VAL A 124 11.76 -13.65 0.35
C VAL A 124 12.06 -13.39 1.82
N VAL A 125 12.19 -14.44 2.64
CA VAL A 125 12.80 -14.34 3.98
C VAL A 125 14.16 -15.03 3.94
N ILE A 126 15.19 -14.41 4.49
CA ILE A 126 16.56 -14.95 4.50
C ILE A 126 17.07 -15.09 5.93
N ASP A 127 17.97 -16.05 6.13
CA ASP A 127 18.87 -16.04 7.27
C ASP A 127 20.15 -15.30 6.84
N PRO A 128 20.43 -14.09 7.38
CA PRO A 128 21.62 -13.33 7.02
C PRO A 128 22.94 -14.07 7.24
N MET A 129 22.96 -15.07 8.15
CA MET A 129 24.16 -15.86 8.45
C MET A 129 24.35 -17.04 7.50
N ASN A 130 23.32 -17.42 6.74
CA ASN A 130 23.30 -18.64 5.94
C ASN A 130 22.67 -18.40 4.56
N ILE A 131 23.09 -17.34 3.89
CA ILE A 131 22.68 -17.03 2.52
C ILE A 131 23.89 -16.60 1.68
N ASP A 132 24.03 -17.18 0.50
CA ASP A 132 25.13 -16.88 -0.41
C ASP A 132 24.68 -16.00 -1.60
N THR A 133 25.64 -15.26 -2.17
CA THR A 133 25.40 -14.32 -3.28
C THR A 133 24.95 -15.01 -4.57
N GLN A 134 25.32 -16.28 -4.82
CA GLN A 134 24.92 -17.02 -6.01
C GLN A 134 23.43 -17.38 -5.96
N THR A 135 22.95 -17.77 -4.79
CA THR A 135 21.53 -18.01 -4.48
C THR A 135 20.73 -16.72 -4.69
N LEU A 136 21.19 -15.59 -4.13
CA LEU A 136 20.55 -14.28 -4.32
C LEU A 136 20.50 -13.86 -5.80
N SER A 137 21.57 -14.08 -6.55
CA SER A 137 21.62 -13.78 -7.99
C SER A 137 20.62 -14.60 -8.80
N ARG A 138 20.45 -15.88 -8.44
CA ARG A 138 19.44 -16.76 -9.04
C ARG A 138 18.03 -16.26 -8.73
N TRP A 139 17.76 -15.90 -7.48
CA TRP A 139 16.47 -15.37 -7.04
C TRP A 139 16.17 -14.01 -7.70
N HIS A 140 17.17 -13.15 -7.86
CA HIS A 140 17.04 -11.89 -8.58
C HIS A 140 16.59 -12.12 -10.03
N SER A 141 17.19 -13.11 -10.70
CA SER A 141 16.83 -13.48 -12.07
C SER A 141 15.41 -14.05 -12.19
N LEU A 142 14.88 -14.65 -11.12
CA LEU A 142 13.49 -15.10 -11.03
C LEU A 142 12.49 -13.97 -10.72
N GLY A 143 12.97 -12.76 -10.40
CA GLY A 143 12.13 -11.61 -10.09
C GLY A 143 12.07 -11.25 -8.60
N VAL A 144 12.87 -11.86 -7.73
CA VAL A 144 12.96 -11.41 -6.33
C VAL A 144 13.56 -10.00 -6.29
N ARG A 145 12.93 -9.13 -5.49
CA ARG A 145 13.27 -7.71 -5.34
C ARG A 145 13.20 -7.21 -3.90
N GLY A 146 13.03 -8.12 -2.94
CA GLY A 146 13.06 -7.73 -1.53
C GLY A 146 13.25 -8.88 -0.57
N VAL A 147 13.54 -8.52 0.67
CA VAL A 147 13.54 -9.41 1.82
C VAL A 147 12.54 -8.93 2.87
N ARG A 148 11.97 -9.84 3.65
CA ARG A 148 10.97 -9.52 4.67
C ARG A 148 11.49 -9.74 6.09
N VAL A 149 11.27 -8.74 6.95
CA VAL A 149 11.39 -8.84 8.41
C VAL A 149 10.00 -8.69 9.02
N ASN A 150 9.49 -9.76 9.65
CA ASN A 150 8.14 -9.80 10.22
C ASN A 150 8.22 -9.97 11.74
N LEU A 151 7.90 -8.92 12.49
CA LEU A 151 7.85 -8.95 13.95
C LEU A 151 6.42 -9.12 14.45
N ARG A 152 5.44 -8.52 13.74
CA ARG A 152 4.05 -8.47 14.20
C ARG A 152 3.34 -9.82 14.15
N SER A 153 3.47 -10.61 13.07
CA SER A 153 2.75 -11.89 12.99
C SER A 153 3.26 -12.94 13.98
N VAL A 154 4.49 -12.78 14.48
CA VAL A 154 5.15 -13.69 15.42
C VAL A 154 5.18 -13.14 16.86
N GLY A 155 4.60 -11.94 17.09
CA GLY A 155 4.55 -11.31 18.41
C GLY A 155 5.92 -10.93 18.97
N LYS A 156 6.92 -10.71 18.11
CA LYS A 156 8.27 -10.34 18.52
C LYS A 156 8.32 -8.82 18.74
N VAL A 157 8.84 -8.41 19.88
CA VAL A 157 9.20 -7.02 20.15
C VAL A 157 10.71 -6.93 20.14
N MET A 158 11.23 -5.87 19.53
CA MET A 158 12.65 -5.54 19.50
C MET A 158 12.82 -4.13 20.04
N ASP A 159 13.91 -3.88 20.74
CA ASP A 159 14.33 -2.51 20.99
C ASP A 159 14.94 -1.88 19.71
N GLN A 160 15.34 -0.61 19.81
CA GLN A 160 15.88 0.12 18.65
C GLN A 160 17.19 -0.49 18.13
N ASP A 161 18.06 -0.96 19.03
CA ASP A 161 19.39 -1.46 18.66
C ASP A 161 19.27 -2.84 18.01
N GLU A 162 18.42 -3.71 18.54
CA GLU A 162 18.08 -5.01 17.95
C GLU A 162 17.45 -4.86 16.56
N LEU A 163 16.51 -3.91 16.41
CA LEU A 163 15.87 -3.63 15.13
C LEU A 163 16.86 -3.04 14.13
N ALA A 164 17.72 -2.10 14.57
CA ALA A 164 18.76 -1.52 13.74
C ALA A 164 19.73 -2.59 13.24
N GLN A 165 20.25 -3.43 14.14
CA GLN A 165 21.15 -4.52 13.79
C GLN A 165 20.51 -5.46 12.78
N THR A 166 19.26 -5.88 13.03
CA THR A 166 18.52 -6.76 12.12
C THR A 166 18.40 -6.14 10.74
N LEU A 167 17.92 -4.89 10.63
CA LEU A 167 17.70 -4.26 9.32
C LEU A 167 19.01 -3.93 8.59
N LEU A 168 20.07 -3.54 9.30
CA LEU A 168 21.38 -3.26 8.71
C LEU A 168 22.03 -4.53 8.13
N GLN A 169 21.92 -5.67 8.83
CA GLN A 169 22.39 -6.96 8.32
C GLN A 169 21.67 -7.37 7.03
N HIS A 170 20.34 -7.21 6.99
CA HIS A 170 19.57 -7.48 5.77
C HIS A 170 19.97 -6.49 4.65
N ALA A 171 20.12 -5.21 4.98
CA ALA A 171 20.48 -4.18 4.02
C ALA A 171 21.84 -4.46 3.38
N GLU A 172 22.85 -4.87 4.16
CA GLU A 172 24.17 -5.22 3.66
C GLU A 172 24.12 -6.29 2.56
N ILE A 173 23.31 -7.32 2.78
CA ILE A 173 23.17 -8.45 1.85
C ILE A 173 22.46 -8.05 0.56
N VAL A 174 21.42 -7.22 0.66
CA VAL A 174 20.49 -6.99 -0.45
C VAL A 174 20.79 -5.71 -1.25
N ARG A 175 21.61 -4.80 -0.70
CA ARG A 175 22.03 -3.55 -1.36
C ARG A 175 22.68 -3.76 -2.73
N PRO A 176 23.57 -4.75 -2.96
CA PRO A 176 24.15 -5.00 -4.28
C PRO A 176 23.10 -5.33 -5.37
N PHE A 177 21.91 -5.78 -4.98
CA PHE A 177 20.83 -6.14 -5.90
C PHE A 177 19.76 -5.06 -6.03
N GLY A 178 19.89 -3.93 -5.30
CA GLY A 178 18.89 -2.86 -5.27
C GLY A 178 17.55 -3.26 -4.65
N TRP A 179 17.53 -4.36 -3.89
CA TRP A 179 16.32 -4.92 -3.29
C TRP A 179 15.83 -4.07 -2.11
N ALA A 180 14.53 -4.06 -1.89
CA ALA A 180 13.89 -3.40 -0.75
C ALA A 180 13.85 -4.30 0.49
N ILE A 181 13.76 -3.70 1.67
CA ILE A 181 13.40 -4.42 2.90
C ILE A 181 11.93 -4.15 3.19
N GLN A 182 11.13 -5.20 3.25
CA GLN A 182 9.75 -5.16 3.68
C GLN A 182 9.67 -5.44 5.18
N VAL A 183 8.98 -4.59 5.94
CA VAL A 183 8.81 -4.74 7.39
C VAL A 183 7.34 -4.84 7.76
N TYR A 184 7.02 -5.77 8.67
CA TYR A 184 5.75 -5.78 9.36
C TYR A 184 5.95 -5.69 10.87
N VAL A 185 5.68 -4.50 11.39
CA VAL A 185 5.81 -4.14 12.82
C VAL A 185 4.52 -3.45 13.29
N PRO A 186 4.24 -3.42 14.60
CA PRO A 186 3.22 -2.53 15.16
C PRO A 186 3.50 -1.04 14.88
N LEU A 187 2.46 -0.24 14.69
CA LEU A 187 2.59 1.19 14.36
C LEU A 187 3.38 1.96 15.41
N GLU A 188 3.21 1.61 16.69
CA GLU A 188 3.95 2.18 17.82
C GLU A 188 5.47 1.95 17.77
N MET A 189 5.95 0.97 16.98
CA MET A 189 7.38 0.73 16.76
C MET A 189 7.95 1.53 15.58
N ILE A 190 7.11 2.15 14.74
CA ILE A 190 7.58 2.93 13.59
C ILE A 190 8.53 4.09 13.96
N PRO A 191 8.38 4.80 15.10
CA PRO A 191 9.36 5.80 15.53
C PRO A 191 10.80 5.25 15.63
N LEU A 192 10.97 3.98 15.99
CA LEU A 192 12.30 3.34 16.07
C LEU A 192 13.00 3.29 14.70
N LEU A 193 12.24 3.33 13.60
CA LEU A 193 12.77 3.28 12.24
C LEU A 193 13.32 4.62 11.76
N GLU A 194 12.89 5.75 12.34
CA GLU A 194 13.34 7.10 11.94
C GLU A 194 14.87 7.26 11.92
N PRO A 195 15.61 6.87 12.97
CA PRO A 195 17.08 6.93 12.94
C PRO A 195 17.72 5.82 12.10
N ILE A 196 17.01 4.72 11.82
CA ILE A 196 17.58 3.53 11.15
C ILE A 196 17.53 3.67 9.63
N VAL A 197 16.38 4.08 9.07
CA VAL A 197 16.13 4.09 7.62
C VAL A 197 17.20 4.85 6.83
N PRO A 198 17.68 6.03 7.25
CA PRO A 198 18.75 6.74 6.54
C PRO A 198 20.06 5.96 6.39
N GLN A 199 20.31 4.98 7.27
CA GLN A 199 21.55 4.19 7.30
C GLN A 199 21.49 2.94 6.43
N LEU A 200 20.30 2.50 6.01
CA LEU A 200 20.13 1.23 5.29
C LEU A 200 20.75 1.26 3.89
N GLY A 201 20.69 2.40 3.19
CA GLY A 201 21.12 2.50 1.79
C GLY A 201 20.27 1.67 0.82
N VAL A 202 19.09 1.24 1.24
CA VAL A 202 18.06 0.55 0.44
C VAL A 202 16.69 1.12 0.80
N LYS A 203 15.68 0.89 -0.05
CA LYS A 203 14.30 1.30 0.21
C LYS A 203 13.67 0.43 1.30
N LEU A 204 12.83 1.04 2.13
CA LEU A 204 11.99 0.34 3.11
C LEU A 204 10.55 0.28 2.60
N CYS A 205 9.84 -0.83 2.83
CA CYS A 205 8.41 -0.95 2.57
C CYS A 205 7.69 -1.45 3.82
N ILE A 206 6.77 -0.65 4.35
CA ILE A 206 6.00 -0.96 5.56
C ILE A 206 4.69 -1.64 5.17
N ASP A 207 4.41 -2.81 5.75
CA ASP A 207 3.19 -3.57 5.49
C ASP A 207 1.94 -2.99 6.21
N HIS A 208 0.78 -3.19 5.61
CA HIS A 208 -0.56 -3.06 6.22
C HIS A 208 -0.80 -1.76 7.00
N PHE A 209 -0.71 -0.60 6.36
CA PHE A 209 -0.89 0.73 6.98
C PHE A 209 0.09 1.04 8.14
N GLY A 210 1.16 0.25 8.28
CA GLY A 210 2.05 0.32 9.44
C GLY A 210 1.55 -0.46 10.65
N GLY A 211 0.57 -1.34 10.51
CA GLY A 211 0.05 -2.17 11.59
C GLY A 211 -0.54 -1.35 12.75
N PRO A 212 -1.52 -0.45 12.51
CA PRO A 212 -2.21 0.25 13.59
C PRO A 212 -2.96 -0.73 14.51
N ASP A 213 -3.16 -0.37 15.77
CA ASP A 213 -4.14 -1.04 16.64
C ASP A 213 -5.48 -0.29 16.62
N LEU A 214 -6.29 -0.53 15.59
CA LEU A 214 -7.65 0.03 15.51
C LEU A 214 -8.67 -0.88 16.20
N LEU A 215 -8.32 -2.13 16.49
CA LEU A 215 -9.21 -3.08 17.18
C LEU A 215 -9.52 -2.63 18.61
N SER A 216 -8.61 -1.88 19.23
CA SER A 216 -8.79 -1.26 20.55
C SER A 216 -9.53 0.08 20.50
N THR A 217 -9.84 0.61 19.31
CA THR A 217 -10.52 1.90 19.14
C THR A 217 -12.04 1.71 19.22
N ASN A 218 -12.72 2.53 20.03
CA ASN A 218 -14.18 2.55 20.11
C ASN A 218 -14.74 3.65 19.21
N TRP A 219 -15.69 3.29 18.36
CA TRP A 219 -16.40 4.21 17.48
C TRP A 219 -17.67 4.71 18.14
N THR A 220 -17.85 6.03 18.17
CA THR A 220 -19.16 6.66 18.37
C THR A 220 -19.63 7.20 17.03
N ASP A 221 -20.90 6.94 16.68
CA ASP A 221 -21.46 7.43 15.43
C ASP A 221 -21.35 8.97 15.36
N GLY A 222 -20.76 9.46 14.27
CA GLY A 222 -20.51 10.88 14.03
C GLY A 222 -19.21 11.44 14.64
N ALA A 223 -18.40 10.64 15.34
CA ALA A 223 -17.08 11.08 15.77
C ALA A 223 -16.08 11.11 14.60
N SER A 224 -15.27 12.16 14.56
CA SER A 224 -14.12 12.24 13.65
C SER A 224 -12.95 11.43 14.21
N PHE A 225 -12.37 10.57 13.38
CA PHE A 225 -11.12 9.88 13.69
C PHE A 225 -9.94 10.65 13.10
N ASP A 226 -8.96 10.95 13.95
CA ASP A 226 -7.69 11.57 13.54
C ASP A 226 -6.59 10.50 13.57
N PRO A 227 -6.06 10.06 12.41
CA PRO A 227 -4.96 9.10 12.34
C PRO A 227 -3.74 9.50 13.17
N TYR A 228 -3.49 10.80 13.37
CA TYR A 228 -2.35 11.30 14.17
C TYR A 228 -2.49 11.03 15.67
N SER A 229 -3.68 10.65 16.16
CA SER A 229 -3.84 10.20 17.54
C SER A 229 -3.24 8.82 17.78
N LEU A 230 -2.95 8.05 16.72
CA LEU A 230 -2.32 6.74 16.83
C LEU A 230 -0.81 6.87 17.11
N PRO A 231 -0.28 6.17 18.14
CA PRO A 231 1.16 6.14 18.40
C PRO A 231 1.94 5.66 17.16
N GLY A 232 2.87 6.47 16.70
CA GLY A 232 3.74 6.18 15.55
C GLY A 232 3.22 6.61 14.18
N PHE A 233 1.96 7.07 14.04
CA PHE A 233 1.44 7.52 12.75
C PHE A 233 2.19 8.75 12.21
N SER A 234 2.53 9.71 13.08
CA SER A 234 3.34 10.87 12.68
C SER A 234 4.70 10.44 12.13
N SER A 235 5.34 9.43 12.72
CA SER A 235 6.63 8.91 12.25
C SER A 235 6.50 8.15 10.94
N LEU A 236 5.40 7.42 10.73
CA LEU A 236 5.08 6.82 9.43
C LEU A 236 5.02 7.90 8.34
N VAL A 237 4.28 8.99 8.57
CA VAL A 237 4.20 10.11 7.62
C VAL A 237 5.57 10.75 7.38
N SER A 238 6.35 11.00 8.43
CA SER A 238 7.71 11.54 8.32
C SER A 238 8.63 10.67 7.45
N LEU A 239 8.61 9.35 7.67
CA LEU A 239 9.40 8.39 6.89
C LEU A 239 9.01 8.36 5.41
N LEU A 240 7.71 8.42 5.11
CA LEU A 240 7.22 8.45 3.72
C LEU A 240 7.65 9.74 3.02
N ARG A 241 7.51 10.90 3.67
CA ARG A 241 7.96 12.20 3.14
C ARG A 241 9.48 12.26 2.93
N ALA A 242 10.26 11.55 3.75
CA ALA A 242 11.72 11.44 3.58
C ALA A 242 12.14 10.68 2.29
N GLY A 243 11.20 9.97 1.64
CA GLY A 243 11.34 9.55 0.26
C GLY A 243 11.94 8.15 0.03
N ASN A 244 12.54 7.52 1.06
CA ASN A 244 13.11 6.16 0.98
C ASN A 244 12.18 5.07 1.52
N THR A 245 11.00 5.44 2.03
CA THR A 245 10.03 4.52 2.62
C THR A 245 8.75 4.50 1.82
N TYR A 246 8.19 3.31 1.64
CA TYR A 246 6.87 3.04 1.06
C TYR A 246 5.97 2.42 2.12
N VAL A 247 4.65 2.49 1.92
CA VAL A 247 3.66 1.80 2.75
C VAL A 247 2.65 1.07 1.86
N LYS A 248 2.28 -0.15 2.25
CA LYS A 248 1.18 -0.89 1.63
C LYS A 248 -0.12 -0.62 2.36
N ILE A 249 -1.12 -0.10 1.67
CA ILE A 249 -2.50 -0.08 2.14
C ILE A 249 -3.14 -1.42 1.78
N SER A 250 -3.43 -2.23 2.79
CA SER A 250 -3.85 -3.63 2.63
C SER A 250 -4.47 -4.20 3.90
N ALA A 251 -5.10 -5.36 3.76
CA ALA A 251 -5.56 -6.20 4.85
C ALA A 251 -6.45 -5.48 5.91
N PRO A 252 -7.45 -4.67 5.51
CA PRO A 252 -8.25 -3.89 6.47
C PRO A 252 -8.97 -4.77 7.50
N TYR A 253 -9.38 -5.99 7.11
CA TYR A 253 -10.02 -6.99 7.96
C TYR A 253 -9.15 -7.45 9.14
N ARG A 254 -7.83 -7.24 9.09
CA ARG A 254 -6.92 -7.51 10.21
C ARG A 254 -6.83 -6.36 11.20
N LEU A 255 -7.18 -5.16 10.75
CA LEU A 255 -6.83 -3.91 11.42
C LEU A 255 -8.06 -3.29 12.09
N SER A 256 -9.19 -3.23 11.39
CA SER A 256 -10.39 -2.50 11.82
C SER A 256 -11.57 -3.42 12.13
N LYS A 257 -12.40 -3.00 13.09
CA LYS A 257 -13.73 -3.57 13.36
C LYS A 257 -14.86 -2.80 12.66
N ASP A 258 -14.56 -1.64 12.07
CA ASP A 258 -15.54 -0.81 11.38
C ASP A 258 -15.81 -1.39 9.99
N HIS A 259 -17.00 -1.94 9.79
CA HIS A 259 -17.40 -2.53 8.51
C HIS A 259 -17.50 -1.50 7.38
N GLU A 260 -17.68 -0.21 7.71
CA GLU A 260 -17.64 0.89 6.74
C GLU A 260 -16.20 1.35 6.44
N MET A 261 -15.20 0.84 7.17
CA MET A 261 -13.78 1.16 7.01
C MET A 261 -13.46 2.66 7.12
N ARG A 262 -14.16 3.41 8.00
CA ARG A 262 -14.00 4.87 8.11
C ARG A 262 -12.62 5.26 8.64
N ASP A 263 -12.06 4.51 9.60
CA ASP A 263 -10.65 4.66 10.03
C ASP A 263 -9.67 4.43 8.89
N ILE A 264 -9.81 3.29 8.23
CA ILE A 264 -8.95 2.87 7.13
C ILE A 264 -9.00 3.92 6.02
N GLU A 265 -10.17 4.44 5.70
CA GLU A 265 -10.35 5.52 4.73
C GLU A 265 -9.61 6.80 5.15
N MET A 266 -9.77 7.24 6.40
CA MET A 266 -9.10 8.43 6.92
C MET A 266 -7.58 8.28 6.88
N MET A 267 -7.05 7.11 7.30
CA MET A 267 -5.62 6.80 7.17
C MET A 267 -5.18 6.81 5.71
N ALA A 268 -5.92 6.16 4.81
CA ALA A 268 -5.55 6.08 3.39
C ALA A 268 -5.52 7.48 2.75
N ARG A 269 -6.53 8.31 3.00
CA ARG A 269 -6.58 9.71 2.52
C ARG A 269 -5.38 10.51 3.00
N GLU A 270 -5.03 10.35 4.27
CA GLU A 270 -3.93 11.08 4.87
C GLU A 270 -2.56 10.63 4.32
N LEU A 271 -2.33 9.33 4.19
CA LEU A 271 -1.12 8.79 3.57
C LEU A 271 -0.97 9.24 2.10
N LEU A 272 -2.06 9.23 1.33
CA LEU A 272 -2.07 9.69 -0.05
C LEU A 272 -1.88 11.19 -0.18
N ARG A 273 -2.41 11.99 0.76
CA ARG A 273 -2.20 13.43 0.82
C ARG A 273 -0.73 13.75 1.06
N GLU A 274 -0.06 12.98 1.92
CA GLU A 274 1.28 13.29 2.39
C GLU A 274 2.41 12.70 1.54
N ALA A 275 2.19 11.54 0.93
CA ALA A 275 3.20 10.86 0.13
C ALA A 275 2.56 10.03 -1.00
N PRO A 276 1.88 10.67 -1.97
CA PRO A 276 1.15 9.98 -3.04
C PRO A 276 2.04 9.06 -3.90
N ASN A 277 3.34 9.33 -3.94
CA ASN A 277 4.36 8.53 -4.63
C ASN A 277 4.96 7.40 -3.78
N ARG A 278 4.42 7.13 -2.58
CA ARG A 278 4.94 6.12 -1.64
C ARG A 278 3.88 5.15 -1.10
N VAL A 279 2.64 5.26 -1.58
CA VAL A 279 1.53 4.38 -1.18
C VAL A 279 1.32 3.30 -2.23
N LEU A 280 1.19 2.05 -1.79
CA LEU A 280 1.03 0.86 -2.62
C LEU A 280 -0.28 0.15 -2.27
N PHE A 281 -1.02 -0.31 -3.27
CA PHE A 281 -2.16 -1.20 -3.05
C PHE A 281 -1.74 -2.66 -2.85
N ALA A 282 -2.45 -3.39 -2.00
CA ALA A 282 -2.36 -4.84 -1.91
C ALA A 282 -3.62 -5.50 -1.34
N THR A 283 -3.93 -6.72 -1.79
CA THR A 283 -5.11 -7.47 -1.30
C THR A 283 -4.83 -8.25 -0.03
N ASP A 284 -3.58 -8.69 0.18
CA ASP A 284 -3.18 -9.65 1.22
C ASP A 284 -3.81 -11.05 1.03
N TRP A 285 -4.15 -11.42 -0.21
CA TRP A 285 -4.60 -12.77 -0.55
C TRP A 285 -3.55 -13.82 -0.10
N PRO A 286 -3.94 -14.98 0.46
CA PRO A 286 -5.29 -15.56 0.54
C PRO A 286 -6.03 -15.19 1.83
N HIS A 287 -5.69 -14.05 2.44
CA HIS A 287 -6.30 -13.59 3.69
C HIS A 287 -6.05 -14.56 4.84
N THR A 288 -4.80 -15.03 4.97
CA THR A 288 -4.40 -16.07 5.94
C THR A 288 -5.00 -15.85 7.33
N ARG A 289 -5.67 -16.89 7.86
CA ARG A 289 -6.42 -16.90 9.14
C ARG A 289 -7.79 -16.20 9.12
N PHE A 290 -8.24 -15.68 7.98
CA PHE A 290 -9.53 -15.03 7.80
C PHE A 290 -10.29 -15.69 6.63
N TRP A 291 -11.40 -16.35 6.95
CA TRP A 291 -12.18 -17.11 5.98
C TRP A 291 -13.31 -16.27 5.38
N GLY A 292 -13.60 -16.47 4.09
CA GLY A 292 -14.72 -15.80 3.42
C GLY A 292 -14.55 -14.29 3.24
N THR A 293 -13.32 -13.79 3.33
CA THR A 293 -13.00 -12.37 3.15
C THR A 293 -13.26 -11.94 1.71
N ASP A 294 -14.13 -10.94 1.52
CA ASP A 294 -14.29 -10.23 0.25
C ASP A 294 -13.47 -8.94 0.28
N ILE A 295 -12.46 -8.85 -0.59
CA ILE A 295 -11.60 -7.67 -0.68
C ILE A 295 -12.19 -6.57 -1.55
N ALA A 296 -13.21 -6.85 -2.38
CA ALA A 296 -13.73 -5.90 -3.35
C ALA A 296 -14.20 -4.57 -2.72
N PRO A 297 -14.88 -4.54 -1.55
CA PRO A 297 -15.22 -3.28 -0.87
C PRO A 297 -13.99 -2.43 -0.52
N PHE A 298 -12.88 -3.05 -0.15
CA PHE A 298 -11.63 -2.35 0.14
C PHE A 298 -10.96 -1.82 -1.12
N THR A 299 -10.97 -2.60 -2.21
CA THR A 299 -10.46 -2.14 -3.50
C THR A 299 -11.29 -0.94 -4.01
N GLU A 300 -12.61 -0.98 -3.86
CA GLU A 300 -13.50 0.15 -4.16
C GLU A 300 -13.20 1.39 -3.29
N LEU A 301 -12.93 1.19 -2.00
CA LEU A 301 -12.46 2.26 -1.12
C LEU A 301 -11.15 2.87 -1.63
N CYS A 302 -10.18 2.04 -2.01
CA CYS A 302 -8.89 2.50 -2.55
C CYS A 302 -9.06 3.35 -3.82
N LEU A 303 -9.94 2.94 -4.74
CA LEU A 303 -10.30 3.76 -5.91
C LEU A 303 -10.98 5.07 -5.50
N ARG A 304 -11.93 5.01 -4.56
CA ARG A 304 -12.70 6.17 -4.10
C ARG A 304 -11.83 7.22 -3.39
N VAL A 305 -10.79 6.80 -2.64
CA VAL A 305 -9.85 7.75 -2.03
C VAL A 305 -8.91 8.39 -3.05
N CYS A 306 -8.63 7.70 -4.17
CA CYS A 306 -7.93 8.31 -5.31
C CYS A 306 -8.84 9.32 -6.06
N GLY A 307 -10.16 9.18 -5.93
CA GLY A 307 -11.14 10.06 -6.56
C GLY A 307 -11.10 9.97 -8.09
N ASN A 308 -11.35 11.09 -8.77
CA ASN A 308 -11.26 11.19 -10.24
C ASN A 308 -9.84 11.58 -10.72
N ASP A 309 -8.80 11.31 -9.91
CA ASP A 309 -7.41 11.56 -10.27
C ASP A 309 -6.79 10.28 -10.88
N PRO A 310 -6.68 10.21 -12.23
CA PRO A 310 -6.08 9.05 -12.89
C PRO A 310 -4.59 8.92 -12.58
N VAL A 311 -3.87 10.02 -12.30
CA VAL A 311 -2.45 9.97 -11.96
C VAL A 311 -2.26 9.35 -10.58
N LEU A 312 -3.07 9.74 -9.60
CA LEU A 312 -3.02 9.14 -8.27
C LEU A 312 -3.43 7.67 -8.29
N THR A 313 -4.47 7.33 -9.06
CA THR A 313 -4.89 5.94 -9.25
C THR A 313 -3.76 5.10 -9.85
N GLU A 314 -3.14 5.58 -10.92
CA GLU A 314 -1.96 4.94 -11.53
C GLU A 314 -0.79 4.81 -10.55
N ARG A 315 -0.57 5.80 -9.68
CA ARG A 315 0.47 5.75 -8.64
C ARG A 315 0.23 4.61 -7.66
N VAL A 316 -0.96 4.56 -7.07
CA VAL A 316 -1.32 3.60 -6.02
C VAL A 316 -1.35 2.16 -6.53
N PHE A 317 -1.94 1.96 -7.71
CA PHE A 317 -2.15 0.62 -8.27
C PHE A 317 -1.01 0.16 -9.19
N ARG A 318 -0.09 1.02 -9.63
CA ARG A 318 0.99 0.60 -10.56
C ARG A 318 2.32 1.30 -10.33
N ARG A 319 2.44 2.59 -10.61
CA ARG A 319 3.73 3.28 -10.79
C ARG A 319 4.61 3.22 -9.54
N ASN A 320 4.02 3.32 -8.34
CA ASN A 320 4.80 3.21 -7.11
C ASN A 320 5.39 1.79 -6.92
N ALA A 321 4.66 0.75 -7.34
CA ALA A 321 5.15 -0.62 -7.29
C ALA A 321 6.29 -0.84 -8.30
N GLU A 322 6.13 -0.33 -9.53
CA GLU A 322 7.17 -0.35 -10.56
C GLU A 322 8.47 0.33 -10.08
N GLU A 323 8.35 1.50 -9.43
CA GLU A 323 9.47 2.24 -8.86
C GLU A 323 10.14 1.53 -7.68
N LEU A 324 9.36 0.93 -6.77
CA LEU A 324 9.90 0.20 -5.63
C LEU A 324 10.64 -1.07 -6.08
N LEU A 325 10.04 -1.82 -7.01
CA LEU A 325 10.43 -3.20 -7.34
C LEU A 325 11.26 -3.31 -8.63
N ASP A 326 11.72 -2.18 -9.18
CA ASP A 326 12.46 -2.16 -10.44
C ASP A 326 11.75 -3.01 -11.53
N ALA A 327 10.47 -2.73 -11.70
CA ALA A 327 9.64 -3.35 -12.72
C ALA A 327 9.47 -2.36 -13.86
N GLN A 328 10.47 -2.29 -14.74
CA GLN A 328 10.32 -1.59 -16.01
C GLN A 328 9.28 -2.34 -16.85
N THR A 329 8.09 -1.77 -17.00
CA THR A 329 7.17 -2.19 -18.04
C THR A 329 7.65 -1.56 -19.35
N MET A 330 8.00 -2.38 -20.34
CA MET A 330 8.14 -1.86 -21.71
C MET A 330 6.78 -1.30 -22.10
N ASP A 331 6.74 0.01 -22.37
CA ASP A 331 5.52 0.73 -22.78
C ASP A 331 5.04 0.26 -24.16
#